data_AF-A0A949JSS0-F1
#
_entry.id   AF-A0A949JSS0-F1
#
_cell.length_a   1.000
_cell.length_b   1.000
_cell.length_c   1.000
_cell.angle_alpha   90.00
_cell.angle_beta   90.00
_cell.angle_gamma   90.00
#
_symmetry.space_group_name_H-M   'P 1'
#
loop_
_entity.id
_entity.type
_entity.pdbx_description
1 polymer ?
#
loop_
_entity_poly.entity_id
_entity_poly.type
_entity_poly.pdbx_seq_one_letter_code
_entity_poly.pdbx_strand_id
1 'polypeptide(L)'
;MPELRKSPIMERWVIISTERGKRPDDFKREKLPPKGGFCPFCNGNEDKTPPEVLAYREPKSLPDKEGWSVRVVPNKFPALQIEGDLDKRGDGIYDMMRGVGAHEVLIESPDQSKNIQYLSDRHVESIFWAL
;
A
#
# COMPACT_ATOMS: atom_id res chain seq x y z
N MET A 1 14.60 -21.19 26.46
CA MET A 1 14.01 -20.51 27.64
C MET A 1 13.23 -19.32 27.13
N PRO A 2 11.97 -19.09 27.54
CA PRO A 2 11.25 -17.90 27.14
C PRO A 2 11.86 -16.65 27.78
N GLU A 3 11.91 -15.55 27.04
CA GLU A 3 12.43 -14.26 27.51
C GLU A 3 11.49 -13.11 27.12
N LEU A 4 11.59 -12.00 27.86
CA LEU A 4 10.92 -10.74 27.55
C LEU A 4 11.95 -9.73 27.06
N ARG A 5 11.76 -9.17 25.87
CA ARG A 5 12.61 -8.09 25.34
C ARG A 5 11.77 -6.83 25.10
N LYS A 6 12.26 -5.67 25.56
CA LYS A 6 11.60 -4.38 25.34
C LYS A 6 12.07 -3.78 24.01
N SER A 7 11.14 -3.41 23.13
CA SER A 7 11.45 -2.65 21.93
C SER A 7 11.69 -1.18 22.29
N PRO A 8 12.84 -0.57 21.92
CA PRO A 8 13.10 0.85 22.18
C PRO A 8 12.29 1.78 21.25
N ILE A 9 11.83 1.28 20.09
CA ILE A 9 11.07 2.09 19.13
C ILE A 9 9.59 2.14 19.51
N MET A 10 9.02 1.00 19.91
CA MET A 10 7.59 0.89 20.24
C MET A 10 7.30 0.98 21.75
N GLU A 11 8.35 0.98 22.58
CA GLU A 11 8.30 0.96 24.05
C GLU A 11 7.49 -0.18 24.68
N ARG A 12 7.26 -1.27 23.93
CA ARG A 12 6.46 -2.45 24.37
C ARG A 12 7.35 -3.65 24.66
N TRP A 13 6.89 -4.51 25.57
CA TRP A 13 7.50 -5.80 25.86
C TRP A 13 7.04 -6.85 24.85
N VAL A 14 7.97 -7.64 24.32
CA VAL A 14 7.73 -8.75 23.40
C VAL A 14 8.17 -10.05 24.06
N ILE A 15 7.31 -11.06 23.98
CA ILE A 15 7.61 -12.42 24.44
C ILE A 15 8.35 -13.16 23.33
N ILE A 16 9.54 -13.68 23.63
CA ILE A 16 10.30 -14.57 22.74
C ILE A 16 10.27 -15.97 23.33
N SER A 17 9.71 -16.92 22.59
CA SER A 17 9.60 -18.32 23.01
C SER A 17 9.82 -19.23 21.80
N THR A 18 11.09 -19.55 21.51
CA THR A 18 11.50 -20.32 20.33
C THR A 18 10.88 -21.72 20.27
N GLU A 19 10.67 -22.35 21.42
CA GLU A 19 10.07 -23.69 21.51
C GLU A 19 8.61 -23.75 21.02
N ARG A 20 7.88 -22.62 20.98
CA ARG A 20 6.50 -22.58 20.46
C ARG A 20 6.40 -22.92 18.97
N GLY A 21 7.44 -22.69 18.18
CA GLY A 21 7.45 -23.01 16.75
C GLY A 21 7.47 -24.52 16.45
N LYS A 22 7.76 -25.37 17.45
CA LYS A 22 7.74 -26.84 17.32
C LYS A 22 6.34 -27.43 17.53
N ARG A 23 5.35 -26.61 17.91
CA ARG A 23 3.99 -27.07 18.09
C ARG A 23 3.43 -27.53 16.72
N PRO A 24 2.73 -28.66 16.67
CA PRO A 24 2.00 -29.05 15.47
C PRO A 24 1.07 -27.92 15.03
N ASP A 25 1.10 -27.60 13.74
CA ASP A 25 0.24 -26.61 13.12
C ASP A 25 -0.81 -27.36 12.30
N ASP A 26 -2.08 -27.26 12.72
CA ASP A 26 -3.20 -27.94 12.04
C ASP A 26 -3.60 -27.25 10.74
N PHE A 27 -3.05 -26.05 10.47
CA PHE A 27 -3.41 -25.23 9.32
C PHE A 27 -2.40 -25.40 8.18
N LYS A 28 -2.86 -25.99 7.07
CA LYS A 28 -2.10 -26.00 5.82
C LYS A 28 -2.12 -24.60 5.22
N ARG A 29 -0.95 -24.09 4.80
CA ARG A 29 -0.88 -22.89 3.95
C ARG A 29 -1.60 -23.20 2.63
N GLU A 30 -2.76 -22.61 2.43
CA GLU A 30 -3.43 -22.65 1.13
C GLU A 30 -2.54 -21.97 0.09
N LYS A 31 -2.29 -22.66 -1.02
CA LYS A 31 -1.69 -22.02 -2.20
C LYS A 31 -2.75 -21.11 -2.78
N LEU A 32 -2.48 -19.81 -2.79
CA LEU A 32 -3.32 -18.85 -3.51
C LEU A 32 -3.36 -19.28 -4.99
N PRO A 33 -4.55 -19.41 -5.60
CA PRO A 33 -4.66 -19.67 -7.02
C PRO A 33 -4.00 -18.53 -7.81
N PRO A 34 -3.48 -18.79 -9.01
CA PRO A 34 -3.00 -17.72 -9.87
C PRO A 34 -4.14 -16.72 -10.11
N LYS A 35 -3.87 -15.43 -9.84
CA LYS A 35 -4.81 -14.35 -10.09
C LYS A 35 -4.93 -14.14 -11.60
N GLY A 36 -5.79 -14.94 -12.25
CA GLY A 36 -6.35 -14.61 -13.55
C GLY A 36 -7.54 -13.68 -13.36
N GLY A 37 -7.63 -12.60 -14.15
CA GLY A 37 -8.76 -11.68 -14.10
C GLY A 37 -8.45 -10.27 -14.60
N PHE A 38 -9.49 -9.45 -14.63
CA PHE A 38 -9.41 -8.03 -14.92
C PHE A 38 -8.71 -7.29 -13.78
N CYS A 39 -7.69 -6.48 -14.11
CA CYS A 39 -6.95 -5.66 -13.16
C CYS A 39 -7.04 -4.18 -13.58
N PRO A 40 -7.65 -3.30 -12.78
CA PRO A 40 -7.76 -1.87 -13.10
C PRO A 40 -6.43 -1.13 -13.04
N PHE A 41 -5.39 -1.72 -12.46
CA PHE A 41 -4.05 -1.11 -12.31
C PHE A 41 -3.07 -1.54 -13.40
N CYS A 42 -3.43 -2.53 -14.22
CA CYS A 42 -2.60 -2.95 -15.34
C CYS A 42 -2.59 -1.92 -16.47
N ASN A 43 -1.52 -1.96 -17.27
CA ASN A 43 -1.40 -1.18 -18.50
C ASN A 43 -2.63 -1.37 -19.41
N GLY A 44 -3.12 -0.27 -19.97
CA GLY A 44 -4.27 -0.24 -20.88
C GLY A 44 -5.64 -0.11 -20.18
N ASN A 45 -5.66 -0.14 -18.84
CA ASN A 45 -6.87 0.07 -18.03
C ASN A 45 -6.80 1.39 -17.24
N GLU A 46 -6.03 2.38 -17.72
CA GLU A 46 -5.88 3.67 -17.05
C GLU A 46 -7.21 4.42 -16.88
N ASP A 47 -8.18 4.19 -17.76
CA ASP A 47 -9.55 4.73 -17.69
C ASP A 47 -10.38 4.15 -16.53
N LYS A 48 -9.88 3.11 -15.85
CA LYS A 48 -10.53 2.42 -14.73
C LYS A 48 -10.10 2.98 -13.37
N THR A 49 -9.06 3.81 -13.35
CA THR A 49 -8.58 4.54 -12.18
C THR A 49 -8.99 6.02 -12.26
N PRO A 50 -9.07 6.74 -11.14
CA PRO A 50 -9.11 8.21 -11.19
C PRO A 50 -7.84 8.76 -11.87
N PRO A 51 -7.86 10.03 -12.35
CA PRO A 51 -6.71 10.63 -13.01
C PRO A 51 -5.46 10.59 -12.16
N GLU A 52 -4.32 10.33 -12.79
CA GLU A 52 -3.03 10.31 -12.11
C GLU A 52 -2.66 11.66 -11.49
N VAL A 53 -2.12 11.62 -10.26
CA VAL A 53 -1.50 12.77 -9.59
C VAL A 53 -0.03 12.88 -10.00
N LEU A 54 0.62 11.73 -10.20
CA LEU A 54 2.02 11.60 -10.56
C LEU A 54 2.22 10.33 -11.38
N ALA A 55 3.09 10.38 -12.40
CA ALA A 55 3.51 9.20 -13.13
C ALA A 55 4.95 9.35 -13.64
N TYR A 56 5.77 8.34 -13.38
CA TYR A 56 7.06 8.16 -14.07
C TYR A 56 6.81 7.37 -15.34
N ARG A 57 7.31 7.89 -16.46
CA ARG A 57 6.87 7.47 -17.79
C ARG A 57 7.94 7.67 -18.84
N GLU A 58 7.85 6.90 -19.92
CA GLU A 58 8.73 7.08 -21.08
C GLU A 58 8.47 8.43 -21.76
N PRO A 59 9.52 9.07 -22.33
CA PRO A 59 9.36 10.31 -23.07
C PRO A 59 8.32 10.17 -24.19
N LYS A 60 7.44 11.16 -24.33
CA LYS A 60 6.34 11.23 -25.33
C LYS A 60 5.10 10.37 -25.05
N SER A 61 5.04 9.64 -23.94
CA SER A 61 3.79 9.03 -23.48
C SER A 61 2.80 10.11 -22.98
N LEU A 62 1.49 9.80 -23.01
CA LEU A 62 0.43 10.72 -22.61
C LEU A 62 -0.07 10.41 -21.18
N PRO A 63 -0.46 11.42 -20.38
CA PRO A 63 -1.11 11.21 -19.09
C PRO A 63 -2.34 10.29 -19.22
N ASP A 64 -2.58 9.47 -18.19
CA ASP A 64 -3.71 8.52 -18.15
C ASP A 64 -3.78 7.58 -19.37
N LYS A 65 -2.59 7.24 -19.91
CA LYS A 65 -2.38 6.26 -20.98
C LYS A 65 -1.17 5.40 -20.66
N GLU A 66 -1.04 4.32 -21.43
CA GLU A 66 0.08 3.40 -21.39
C GLU A 66 1.46 4.07 -21.49
N GLY A 67 2.50 3.38 -21.01
CA GLY A 67 3.90 3.83 -21.09
C GLY A 67 4.45 4.42 -19.78
N TRP A 68 3.71 4.30 -18.67
CA TRP A 68 4.19 4.59 -17.34
C TRP A 68 4.89 3.36 -16.71
N SER A 69 5.85 3.61 -15.84
CA SER A 69 6.55 2.59 -15.03
C SER A 69 6.04 2.56 -13.60
N VAL A 70 5.73 3.74 -13.04
CA VAL A 70 5.11 3.94 -11.71
C VAL A 70 4.04 5.02 -11.85
N ARG A 71 2.90 4.84 -11.19
CA ARG A 71 1.77 5.79 -11.26
C ARG A 71 1.10 5.92 -9.89
N VAL A 72 0.79 7.15 -9.48
CA VAL A 72 0.05 7.48 -8.26
C VAL A 72 -1.30 8.04 -8.66
N VAL A 73 -2.37 7.44 -8.13
CA VAL A 73 -3.75 7.86 -8.40
C VAL A 73 -4.49 8.08 -7.08
N PRO A 74 -5.48 8.98 -7.02
CA PRO A 74 -6.39 9.05 -5.88
C PRO A 74 -7.06 7.70 -5.65
N ASN A 75 -7.20 7.28 -4.39
CA ASN A 75 -7.96 6.08 -4.08
C ASN A 75 -9.44 6.34 -4.40
N LYS A 76 -10.04 5.48 -5.23
CA LYS A 76 -11.47 5.56 -5.60
C LYS A 76 -12.40 5.38 -4.39
N PHE A 77 -11.92 4.72 -3.34
CA PHE A 77 -12.62 4.48 -2.08
C PHE A 77 -11.76 5.01 -0.92
N PRO A 78 -11.60 6.33 -0.81
CA PRO A 78 -10.66 6.91 0.15
C PRO A 78 -11.20 6.75 1.58
N ALA A 79 -10.28 6.62 2.56
CA ALA A 79 -10.65 6.49 3.97
C ALA A 79 -10.88 7.85 4.64
N LEU A 80 -10.41 8.91 3.98
CA LEU A 80 -10.41 10.30 4.43
C LEU A 80 -10.93 11.17 3.29
N GLN A 81 -11.46 12.34 3.63
CA GLN A 81 -11.86 13.35 2.66
C GLN A 81 -10.80 14.44 2.58
N ILE A 82 -10.46 14.88 1.36
CA ILE A 82 -9.38 15.86 1.13
C ILE A 82 -9.78 17.23 1.70
N GLU A 83 -11.07 17.56 1.66
CA GLU A 83 -11.61 18.84 2.10
C GLU A 83 -12.40 18.71 3.41
N GLY A 84 -12.33 19.74 4.24
CA GLY A 84 -13.06 19.83 5.49
C GLY A 84 -12.24 20.47 6.61
N ASP A 85 -12.91 20.92 7.66
CA ASP A 85 -12.27 21.26 8.92
C ASP A 85 -12.10 20.00 9.79
N LEU A 86 -11.14 20.04 10.72
CA LEU A 86 -10.92 18.91 11.63
C LEU A 86 -12.07 18.75 12.62
N ASP A 87 -12.84 19.81 12.89
CA ASP A 87 -13.98 19.84 13.82
C ASP A 87 -13.66 19.09 15.14
N LYS A 88 -12.53 19.46 15.75
CA LYS A 88 -12.06 18.83 16.99
C LYS A 88 -13.03 19.18 18.12
N ARG A 89 -13.66 18.18 18.72
CA ARG A 89 -14.66 18.37 19.77
C ARG A 89 -14.60 17.27 20.82
N GLY A 90 -14.94 17.63 22.05
CA GLY A 90 -15.19 16.67 23.12
C GLY A 90 -16.64 16.16 23.08
N ASP A 91 -16.82 14.88 23.33
CA ASP A 91 -18.11 14.22 23.55
C ASP A 91 -18.03 13.37 24.83
N GLY A 92 -18.35 13.99 25.96
CA GLY A 92 -18.16 13.38 27.28
C GLY A 92 -16.68 13.11 27.58
N ILE A 93 -16.32 11.82 27.64
CA ILE A 93 -14.93 11.37 27.87
C ILE A 93 -14.15 11.15 26.57
N TYR A 94 -14.78 11.35 25.41
CA TYR A 94 -14.19 11.09 24.11
C TYR A 94 -13.74 12.38 23.43
N ASP A 95 -12.59 12.34 22.77
CA ASP A 95 -12.20 13.35 21.79
C ASP A 95 -12.52 12.84 20.38
N MET A 96 -13.22 13.66 19.60
CA MET A 96 -13.63 13.36 18.24
C MET A 96 -13.05 14.39 17.25
N MET A 97 -12.79 13.94 16.03
CA MET A 97 -12.41 14.79 14.90
C MET A 97 -12.90 14.18 13.59
N ARG A 98 -13.06 14.99 12.55
CA ARG A 98 -13.36 14.55 11.19
C ARG A 98 -12.15 13.89 10.53
N GLY A 99 -12.40 12.93 9.66
CA GLY A 99 -11.38 12.23 8.89
C GLY A 99 -10.94 13.03 7.66
N VAL A 100 -10.15 14.09 7.87
CA VAL A 100 -9.61 14.92 6.79
C VAL A 100 -8.21 14.44 6.41
N GLY A 101 -8.00 14.22 5.10
CA GLY A 101 -6.71 13.80 4.53
C GLY A 101 -6.85 13.23 3.13
N ALA A 102 -5.72 13.10 2.42
CA ALA A 102 -5.65 12.45 1.12
C ALA A 102 -5.36 10.96 1.28
N HIS A 103 -6.00 10.13 0.45
CA HIS A 103 -5.71 8.71 0.35
C HIS A 103 -5.48 8.38 -1.12
N GLU A 104 -4.25 7.98 -1.44
CA GLU A 104 -3.79 7.68 -2.79
C GLU A 104 -3.35 6.22 -2.87
N VAL A 105 -3.23 5.72 -4.10
CA VAL A 105 -2.73 4.39 -4.44
C VAL A 105 -1.51 4.56 -5.33
N LEU A 106 -0.37 4.08 -4.85
CA LEU A 106 0.85 3.94 -5.65
C LEU A 106 0.82 2.59 -6.37
N ILE A 107 0.89 2.64 -7.69
CA ILE A 107 0.96 1.48 -8.56
C ILE A 107 2.42 1.28 -8.95
N GLU A 108 3.04 0.26 -8.36
CA GLU A 108 4.48 -0.01 -8.46
C GLU A 108 4.91 -0.53 -9.84
N SER A 109 4.01 -1.13 -10.60
CA SER A 109 4.30 -1.66 -11.94
C SER A 109 3.05 -1.76 -12.80
N PRO A 110 3.15 -1.54 -14.13
CA PRO A 110 2.07 -1.85 -15.08
C PRO A 110 1.78 -3.36 -15.22
N ASP A 111 2.71 -4.21 -14.79
CA ASP A 111 2.65 -5.67 -14.94
C ASP A 111 2.30 -6.36 -13.61
N GLN A 112 1.09 -6.92 -13.52
CA GLN A 112 0.59 -7.61 -12.33
C GLN A 112 1.38 -8.87 -11.94
N SER A 113 2.22 -9.40 -12.83
CA SER A 113 3.04 -10.58 -12.54
C SER A 113 4.33 -10.23 -11.80
N LYS A 114 4.71 -8.94 -11.77
CA LYS A 114 5.94 -8.48 -11.13
C LYS A 114 5.67 -8.00 -9.71
N ASN A 115 6.42 -8.58 -8.78
CA ASN A 115 6.60 -8.03 -7.44
C ASN A 115 7.84 -7.14 -7.41
N ILE A 116 7.90 -6.21 -6.45
CA ILE A 116 9.01 -5.27 -6.26
C ILE A 116 10.41 -5.93 -6.30
N GLN A 117 10.53 -7.16 -5.79
CA GLN A 117 11.79 -7.93 -5.77
C GLN A 117 12.33 -8.33 -7.16
N TYR A 118 11.51 -8.23 -8.21
CA TYR A 118 11.88 -8.54 -9.59
C TYR A 118 12.05 -7.29 -10.45
N LEU A 119 11.93 -6.09 -9.86
CA LEU A 119 12.15 -4.82 -10.53
C LEU A 119 13.64 -4.46 -10.47
N SER A 120 14.10 -3.65 -11.43
CA SER A 120 15.47 -3.13 -11.41
C SER A 120 15.64 -2.04 -10.36
N ASP A 121 16.86 -1.82 -9.89
CA ASP A 121 17.17 -0.79 -8.88
C ASP A 121 16.66 0.60 -9.29
N ARG A 122 16.80 0.98 -10.56
CA ARG A 122 16.27 2.25 -11.10
C ARG A 122 14.75 2.35 -11.04
N HIS A 123 14.05 1.23 -11.25
CA HIS A 123 12.59 1.21 -11.15
C HIS A 123 12.18 1.36 -9.68
N VAL A 124 12.84 0.62 -8.79
CA VAL A 124 12.62 0.73 -7.34
C VAL A 124 12.90 2.15 -6.85
N GLU A 125 13.96 2.79 -7.34
CA GLU A 125 14.26 4.20 -7.07
C GLU A 125 13.08 5.11 -7.45
N SER A 126 12.47 4.89 -8.62
CA SER A 126 11.28 5.64 -9.06
C SER A 126 10.09 5.45 -8.13
N ILE A 127 9.93 4.26 -7.52
CA ILE A 127 8.88 4.03 -6.51
C ILE A 127 9.13 4.89 -5.27
N PHE A 128 10.37 4.94 -4.78
CA PHE A 128 10.71 5.75 -3.60
C PHE A 128 10.62 7.26 -3.87
N TRP A 129 10.92 7.72 -5.08
CA TRP A 129 10.72 9.12 -5.45
C TRP A 129 9.25 9.54 -5.52
N ALA A 130 8.33 8.59 -5.66
CA ALA A 130 6.89 8.82 -5.64
C ALA A 130 6.25 8.82 -4.24
N LEU A 131 7.02 8.51 -3.18
CA LEU A 131 6.58 8.52 -1.77
C LEU A 131 6.88 9.87 -1.10
#